data_AF-A0A1H0NSQ1-F1
#
_entry.id   AF-A0A1H0NSQ1-F1
#
_cell.length_a   1.000
_cell.length_b   1.000
_cell.length_c   1.000
_cell.angle_alpha   90.00
_cell.angle_beta   90.00
_cell.angle_gamma   90.00
#
_symmetry.space_group_name_H-M   'P 1'
#
loop_
_entity.id
_entity.type
_entity.pdbx_description
1 polymer ?
#
loop_
_entity_poly.entity_id
_entity_poly.type
_entity_poly.pdbx_seq_one_letter_code
_entity_poly.pdbx_strand_id
1 'polypeptide(L)'
;MELPRAWQRPDPLRGLDRIPWSEVHDGRGGAGRVPRLLRSLVDPAADVRLEAFSSLADRLLTDDTVSQASFCAVPFLVELGASYKVAGDVRDRVVFLLAALALAGKGYTEDGRRTHRRWNALGRELPRTAPDWLTQTRHAVAQGAPKIFEALASERVACLVALACAVPERLPTFVHGLMQEMTDLPGEEMLAEAAEIAVALLRGTPELLGLDVPRPKVLGEGLVRPAHQPREVAAALMGYRFALISAYGDEGAW
;
A
#
# COMPACT_ATOMS: atom_id res chain seq x y z
N MET A 1 27.50 -22.14 8.50
CA MET A 1 26.10 -22.16 8.03
C MET A 1 25.73 -20.71 7.79
N GLU A 2 25.61 -20.28 6.54
CA GLU A 2 25.15 -18.91 6.25
C GLU A 2 23.67 -18.80 6.63
N LEU A 3 23.32 -17.74 7.38
CA LEU A 3 21.93 -17.44 7.68
C LEU A 3 21.17 -17.23 6.36
N PRO A 4 19.90 -17.66 6.22
CA PRO A 4 19.11 -17.37 5.03
C PRO A 4 19.13 -15.87 4.68
N ARG A 5 19.03 -15.47 3.41
CA ARG A 5 19.11 -14.04 3.01
C ARG A 5 18.12 -13.14 3.76
N ALA A 6 16.94 -13.66 4.12
CA ALA A 6 15.98 -12.96 4.95
C ALA A 6 16.56 -12.59 6.33
N TRP A 7 17.44 -13.43 6.88
CA TRP A 7 18.07 -13.33 8.20
C TRP A 7 19.31 -12.44 8.28
N GLN A 8 19.89 -12.11 7.12
CA GLN A 8 21.04 -11.21 7.01
C GLN A 8 20.62 -9.74 6.78
N ARG A 9 19.32 -9.42 6.87
CA ARG A 9 18.84 -8.07 6.57
C ARG A 9 19.33 -7.07 7.62
N PRO A 10 19.79 -5.88 7.17
CA PRO A 10 20.16 -4.80 8.07
C PRO A 10 18.95 -4.34 8.89
N ASP A 11 19.22 -3.56 9.94
CA ASP A 11 18.16 -2.89 10.71
C ASP A 11 17.19 -2.16 9.76
N PRO A 12 15.87 -2.44 9.82
CA PRO A 12 14.89 -1.83 8.93
C PRO A 12 14.82 -0.30 9.03
N LEU A 13 15.30 0.27 10.14
CA LEU A 13 15.33 1.71 10.38
C LEU A 13 16.71 2.33 10.12
N ARG A 14 17.63 1.59 9.49
CA ARG A 14 18.97 2.08 9.15
C ARG A 14 18.88 3.37 8.31
N GLY A 15 19.48 4.44 8.82
CA GLY A 15 19.54 5.72 8.12
C GLY A 15 18.34 6.64 8.35
N LEU A 16 17.41 6.27 9.24
CA LEU A 16 16.25 7.07 9.60
C LEU A 16 16.61 8.50 10.02
N ASP A 17 17.70 8.66 10.78
CA ASP A 17 18.19 9.96 11.28
C ASP A 17 18.94 10.80 10.24
N ARG A 18 19.15 10.28 9.02
CA ARG A 18 19.77 11.05 7.93
C ARG A 18 18.78 11.98 7.23
N ILE A 19 17.48 11.75 7.42
CA ILE A 19 16.44 12.60 6.87
C ILE A 19 16.17 13.73 7.89
N PRO A 20 16.19 15.01 7.47
CA PRO A 20 15.86 16.13 8.35
C PRO A 20 14.33 16.20 8.55
N TRP A 21 13.77 15.29 9.34
CA TRP A 21 12.31 15.15 9.51
C TRP A 21 11.60 16.40 10.05
N SER A 22 12.33 17.32 10.70
CA SER A 22 11.81 18.62 11.10
C SER A 22 11.56 19.57 9.92
N GLU A 23 12.23 19.36 8.79
CA GLU A 23 12.09 20.13 7.55
C GLU A 23 11.16 19.44 6.53
N VAL A 24 10.82 18.17 6.77
CA VAL A 24 9.87 17.40 5.98
C VAL A 24 8.44 17.71 6.42
N HIS A 25 7.54 17.83 5.45
CA HIS A 25 6.13 18.16 5.71
C HIS A 25 5.19 16.97 5.46
N ASP A 26 4.17 16.86 6.31
CA ASP A 26 3.01 15.98 6.15
C ASP A 26 1.69 16.78 6.19
N GLY A 27 0.55 16.09 6.12
CA GLY A 27 -0.78 16.71 6.11
C GLY A 27 -1.14 17.50 7.37
N ARG A 28 -0.30 17.44 8.42
CA ARG A 28 -0.47 18.11 9.71
C ARG A 28 0.68 19.08 10.02
N GLY A 29 1.52 19.43 9.03
CA GLY A 29 2.66 20.33 9.20
C GLY A 29 3.99 19.57 9.24
N GLY A 30 4.87 19.87 10.20
CA GLY A 30 6.19 19.25 10.29
C GLY A 30 6.14 17.76 10.66
N ALA A 31 6.95 16.94 10.00
CA ALA A 31 6.99 15.48 10.14
C ALA A 31 7.96 14.98 11.24
N GLY A 32 8.40 15.86 12.16
CA GLY A 32 9.39 15.53 13.19
C GLY A 32 8.98 14.38 14.15
N ARG A 33 7.70 14.01 14.19
CA ARG A 33 7.20 12.86 14.96
C ARG A 33 7.37 11.51 14.25
N VAL A 34 7.51 11.49 12.92
CA VAL A 34 7.56 10.26 12.12
C VAL A 34 8.67 9.31 12.56
N PRO A 35 9.91 9.77 12.87
CA PRO A 35 10.97 8.86 13.32
C PRO A 35 10.67 8.14 14.62
N ARG A 36 9.98 8.80 15.55
CA ARG A 36 9.57 8.18 16.81
C ARG A 36 8.52 7.11 16.55
N LEU A 37 7.52 7.42 15.73
CA LEU A 37 6.46 6.47 15.38
C LEU A 37 7.02 5.24 14.67
N LEU A 38 7.93 5.40 13.70
CA LEU A 38 8.60 4.28 13.02
C LEU A 38 9.39 3.39 13.98
N ARG A 39 10.06 3.96 14.99
CA ARG A 39 10.74 3.17 16.03
C ARG A 39 9.76 2.45 16.95
N SER A 40 8.64 3.08 17.29
CA SER A 40 7.60 2.45 18.12
C SER A 40 6.89 1.29 17.43
N LEU A 41 6.99 1.15 16.11
CA LEU A 41 6.49 -0.04 15.39
C LEU A 41 7.25 -1.33 15.73
N VAL A 42 8.46 -1.25 16.30
CA VAL A 42 9.25 -2.42 16.73
C VAL A 42 9.29 -2.57 18.25
N ASP A 43 8.39 -1.90 18.96
CA ASP A 43 8.27 -2.02 20.41
C ASP A 43 7.81 -3.43 20.82
N PRO A 44 8.36 -4.02 21.91
CA PRO A 44 7.89 -5.31 22.39
C PRO A 44 6.39 -5.32 22.75
N ALA A 45 5.83 -4.19 23.18
CA ALA A 45 4.43 -4.08 23.60
C ALA A 45 3.48 -3.88 22.40
N ALA A 46 2.47 -4.73 22.28
CA ALA A 46 1.58 -4.76 21.11
C ALA A 46 0.66 -3.54 20.99
N ASP A 47 0.20 -3.02 22.12
CA ASP A 47 -0.58 -1.79 22.23
C ASP A 47 0.23 -0.57 21.76
N VAL A 48 1.50 -0.47 22.16
CA VAL A 48 2.41 0.58 21.71
C VAL A 48 2.61 0.53 20.19
N ARG A 49 2.79 -0.68 19.63
CA ARG A 49 2.92 -0.85 18.18
C ARG A 49 1.65 -0.44 17.43
N LEU A 50 0.47 -0.81 17.94
CA LEU A 50 -0.80 -0.48 17.32
C LEU A 50 -1.08 1.03 17.35
N GLU A 51 -0.89 1.68 18.50
CA GLU A 51 -1.04 3.14 18.63
C GLU A 51 -0.06 3.89 17.72
N ALA A 52 1.19 3.42 17.66
CA ALA A 52 2.20 3.97 16.77
C ALA A 52 1.83 3.80 15.30
N PHE A 53 1.26 2.64 14.93
CA PHE A 53 0.80 2.39 13.56
C PHE A 53 -0.37 3.30 13.17
N SER A 54 -1.45 3.36 13.95
CA SER A 54 -2.58 4.24 13.63
C SER A 54 -2.15 5.70 13.56
N SER A 55 -1.31 6.15 14.50
CA SER A 55 -0.72 7.50 14.48
C SER A 55 0.17 7.75 13.26
N LEU A 56 0.91 6.74 12.78
CA LEU A 56 1.76 6.86 11.61
C LEU A 56 0.92 6.90 10.33
N ALA A 57 -0.05 5.98 10.18
CA ALA A 57 -0.93 5.89 9.03
C ALA A 57 -1.70 7.20 8.82
N ASP A 58 -2.27 7.75 9.89
CA ASP A 58 -2.99 9.03 9.86
C ASP A 58 -2.11 10.22 9.41
N ARG A 59 -0.80 10.18 9.67
CA ARG A 59 0.13 11.21 9.19
C ARG A 59 0.61 10.98 7.76
N LEU A 60 0.87 9.73 7.38
CA LEU A 60 1.41 9.40 6.07
C LEU A 60 0.32 9.33 4.98
N LEU A 61 -0.94 9.16 5.34
CA LEU A 61 -2.07 9.10 4.40
C LEU A 61 -3.29 9.86 4.93
N THR A 62 -3.12 11.13 5.30
CA THR A 62 -4.20 11.97 5.83
C THR A 62 -5.29 12.18 4.77
N ASP A 63 -6.52 11.73 5.03
CA ASP A 63 -7.66 11.81 4.11
C ASP A 63 -7.35 11.32 2.68
N ASP A 64 -6.62 10.20 2.54
CA ASP A 64 -6.17 9.67 1.25
C ASP A 64 -5.18 10.61 0.51
N THR A 65 -4.40 11.40 1.25
CA THR A 65 -3.45 12.36 0.71
C THR A 65 -2.01 12.02 1.11
N VAL A 66 -1.16 11.80 0.10
CA VAL A 66 0.29 11.59 0.32
C VAL A 66 1.06 12.90 0.32
N SER A 67 2.18 12.91 1.02
CA SER A 67 3.04 14.06 1.27
C SER A 67 4.51 13.72 1.06
N GLN A 68 5.39 14.71 1.27
CA GLN A 68 6.83 14.47 1.30
C GLN A 68 7.19 13.43 2.38
N ALA A 69 6.57 13.50 3.56
CA ALA A 69 6.79 12.52 4.63
C ALA A 69 6.40 11.09 4.19
N SER A 70 5.30 10.96 3.44
CA SER A 70 4.85 9.68 2.87
C SER A 70 5.94 9.08 2.00
N PHE A 71 6.45 9.85 1.04
CA PHE A 71 7.55 9.44 0.16
C PHE A 71 8.81 9.07 0.94
N CYS A 72 9.24 9.92 1.88
CA CYS A 72 10.43 9.69 2.71
C CYS A 72 10.32 8.46 3.62
N ALA A 73 9.09 8.07 4.03
CA ALA A 73 8.86 6.91 4.88
C ALA A 73 8.90 5.58 4.12
N VAL A 74 8.61 5.56 2.81
CA VAL A 74 8.49 4.33 2.01
C VAL A 74 9.69 3.38 2.17
N PRO A 75 10.96 3.81 2.08
CA PRO A 75 12.09 2.90 2.21
C PRO A 75 12.10 2.13 3.53
N PHE A 76 11.75 2.79 4.65
CA PHE A 76 11.70 2.16 5.98
C PHE A 76 10.49 1.24 6.11
N LEU A 77 9.33 1.65 5.60
CA LEU A 77 8.13 0.81 5.56
C LEU A 77 8.38 -0.47 4.74
N VAL A 78 9.11 -0.37 3.63
CA VAL A 78 9.48 -1.54 2.81
C VAL A 78 10.38 -2.50 3.59
N GLU A 79 11.38 -2.00 4.31
CA GLU A 79 12.23 -2.86 5.14
C GLU A 79 11.46 -3.48 6.30
N LEU A 80 10.58 -2.73 6.96
CA LEU A 80 9.71 -3.23 8.03
C LEU A 80 8.78 -4.33 7.50
N GLY A 81 8.10 -4.08 6.38
CA GLY A 81 7.18 -5.01 5.73
C GLY A 81 7.83 -6.29 5.20
N ALA A 82 9.15 -6.29 5.03
CA ALA A 82 9.89 -7.41 4.50
C ALA A 82 10.87 -8.04 5.51
N SER A 83 10.88 -7.57 6.76
CA SER A 83 11.74 -8.08 7.83
C SER A 83 11.00 -9.11 8.68
N TYR A 84 11.55 -10.32 8.76
CA TYR A 84 11.08 -11.38 9.66
C TYR A 84 11.33 -11.06 11.15
N LYS A 85 12.14 -10.04 11.47
CA LYS A 85 12.39 -9.56 12.85
C LYS A 85 11.27 -8.65 13.36
N VAL A 86 10.40 -8.18 12.46
CA VAL A 86 9.23 -7.36 12.81
C VAL A 86 8.06 -8.31 13.08
N ALA A 87 7.28 -8.01 14.12
CA ALA A 87 6.11 -8.79 14.47
C ALA A 87 5.11 -8.83 13.30
N GLY A 88 4.50 -10.00 13.07
CA GLY A 88 3.66 -10.24 11.88
C GLY A 88 2.49 -9.27 11.75
N ASP A 89 1.86 -8.95 12.88
CA ASP A 89 0.76 -7.98 13.01
C ASP A 89 1.14 -6.57 12.52
N VAL A 90 2.39 -6.14 12.76
CA VAL A 90 2.90 -4.86 12.26
C VAL A 90 3.33 -4.96 10.80
N ARG A 91 4.00 -6.06 10.44
CA ARG A 91 4.45 -6.30 9.07
C ARG A 91 3.29 -6.21 8.09
N ASP A 92 2.18 -6.90 8.40
CA ASP A 92 1.00 -6.93 7.54
C ASP A 92 0.36 -5.54 7.39
N ARG A 93 0.19 -4.83 8.51
CA ARG A 93 -0.33 -3.45 8.54
C ARG A 93 0.54 -2.47 7.76
N VAL A 94 1.86 -2.58 7.87
CA VAL A 94 2.81 -1.77 7.09
C VAL A 94 2.70 -2.06 5.60
N VAL A 95 2.52 -3.33 5.20
CA VAL A 95 2.32 -3.70 3.79
C VAL A 95 0.99 -3.15 3.26
N PHE A 96 -0.09 -3.21 4.05
CA PHE A 96 -1.35 -2.55 3.68
C PHE A 96 -1.18 -1.03 3.54
N LEU A 97 -0.47 -0.37 4.46
CA LEU A 97 -0.18 1.05 4.35
C LEU A 97 0.60 1.37 3.08
N LEU A 98 1.61 0.58 2.72
CA LEU A 98 2.35 0.75 1.46
C LEU A 98 1.44 0.63 0.22
N ALA A 99 0.53 -0.36 0.20
CA ALA A 99 -0.43 -0.52 -0.87
C ALA A 99 -1.37 0.70 -0.97
N ALA A 100 -1.86 1.21 0.17
CA ALA A 100 -2.69 2.40 0.23
C ALA A 100 -1.94 3.67 -0.24
N LEU A 101 -0.69 3.85 0.17
CA LEU A 101 0.18 4.94 -0.30
C LEU A 101 0.39 4.91 -1.82
N ALA A 102 0.53 3.72 -2.42
CA ALA A 102 0.65 3.55 -3.87
C ALA A 102 -0.65 3.78 -4.64
N LEU A 103 -1.79 3.67 -3.97
CA LEU A 103 -3.14 3.83 -4.53
C LEU A 103 -3.77 5.20 -4.26
N ALA A 104 -3.12 6.04 -3.44
CA ALA A 104 -3.65 7.31 -3.01
C ALA A 104 -4.21 8.15 -4.16
N GLY A 105 -5.38 8.77 -3.95
CA GLY A 105 -6.03 9.63 -4.92
C GLY A 105 -5.54 11.08 -4.90
N LYS A 106 -4.87 11.48 -3.82
CA LYS A 106 -4.48 12.88 -3.56
C LYS A 106 -3.03 13.00 -3.13
N GLY A 107 -2.44 14.16 -3.41
CA GLY A 107 -1.12 14.53 -2.92
C GLY A 107 -1.07 15.98 -2.48
N TYR A 108 -0.10 16.35 -1.65
CA TYR A 108 0.20 17.75 -1.36
C TYR A 108 1.07 18.37 -2.44
N THR A 109 0.90 19.67 -2.69
CA THR A 109 1.85 20.49 -3.47
C THR A 109 2.88 21.15 -2.56
N GLU A 110 3.85 21.86 -3.13
CA GLU A 110 4.86 22.63 -2.37
C GLU A 110 4.21 23.62 -1.40
N ASP A 111 3.18 24.35 -1.86
CA ASP A 111 2.41 25.31 -1.06
C ASP A 111 1.46 24.68 -0.02
N GLY A 112 1.52 23.35 0.19
CA GLY A 112 0.65 22.64 1.12
C GLY A 112 -0.81 22.48 0.67
N ARG A 113 -1.15 22.79 -0.59
CA ARG A 113 -2.48 22.56 -1.15
C ARG A 113 -2.65 21.10 -1.57
N ARG A 114 -3.89 20.60 -1.53
CA ARG A 114 -4.22 19.25 -2.04
C ARG A 114 -4.38 19.28 -3.56
N THR A 115 -3.77 18.32 -4.23
CA THR A 115 -3.97 18.01 -5.64
C THR A 115 -4.55 16.62 -5.79
N HIS A 116 -5.31 16.38 -6.86
CA HIS A 116 -6.01 15.13 -7.11
C HIS A 116 -5.53 14.51 -8.42
N ARG A 117 -5.59 13.18 -8.51
CA ARG A 117 -5.45 12.49 -9.80
C ARG A 117 -6.62 12.87 -10.72
N ARG A 118 -6.29 13.19 -11.96
CA ARG A 118 -7.26 13.59 -13.01
C ARG A 118 -6.89 12.88 -14.30
N TRP A 119 -7.87 12.56 -15.12
CA TRP A 119 -7.68 11.85 -16.37
C TRP A 119 -8.36 12.58 -17.52
N ASN A 120 -7.75 12.52 -18.70
CA ASN A 120 -8.41 12.98 -19.92
C ASN A 120 -9.37 11.92 -20.47
N ALA A 121 -10.12 12.24 -21.53
CA ALA A 121 -11.07 11.31 -22.15
C ALA A 121 -10.46 9.99 -22.66
N LEU A 122 -9.14 9.93 -22.85
CA LEU A 122 -8.41 8.72 -23.25
C LEU A 122 -7.91 7.90 -22.04
N GLY A 123 -8.29 8.26 -20.81
CA GLY A 123 -7.82 7.61 -19.59
C GLY A 123 -6.36 7.91 -19.24
N ARG A 124 -5.71 8.87 -19.90
CA ARG A 124 -4.34 9.28 -19.55
C ARG A 124 -4.38 10.26 -18.39
N GLU A 125 -3.53 10.00 -17.40
CA GLU A 125 -3.41 10.86 -16.24
C GLU A 125 -2.84 12.23 -16.64
N LEU A 126 -3.50 13.30 -16.20
CA LEU A 126 -3.09 14.67 -16.46
C LEU A 126 -1.89 15.04 -15.58
N PRO A 127 -0.95 15.84 -16.11
CA PRO A 127 0.20 16.29 -15.34
C PRO A 127 -0.23 17.10 -14.10
N ARG A 128 0.58 17.00 -13.05
CA ARG A 128 0.44 17.76 -11.80
C ARG A 128 1.57 18.76 -11.65
N THR A 129 1.32 19.79 -10.85
CA THR A 129 2.36 20.72 -10.41
C THR A 129 3.38 19.98 -9.55
N ALA A 130 4.66 20.30 -9.73
CA ALA A 130 5.72 19.78 -8.87
C ALA A 130 5.59 20.35 -7.44
N PRO A 131 6.09 19.64 -6.42
CA PRO A 131 6.49 18.23 -6.45
C PRO A 131 5.28 17.30 -6.56
N ASP A 132 5.40 16.29 -7.43
CA ASP A 132 4.35 15.28 -7.60
C ASP A 132 4.55 14.14 -6.59
N TRP A 133 4.11 14.35 -5.35
CA TRP A 133 4.25 13.34 -4.29
C TRP A 133 3.46 12.06 -4.56
N LEU A 134 2.38 12.13 -5.35
CA LEU A 134 1.60 10.97 -5.77
C LEU A 134 2.45 10.02 -6.62
N THR A 135 3.01 10.54 -7.71
CA THR A 135 3.86 9.76 -8.61
C THR A 135 5.12 9.27 -7.91
N GLN A 136 5.76 10.13 -7.11
CA GLN A 136 6.99 9.79 -6.39
C GLN A 136 6.76 8.70 -5.34
N THR A 137 5.69 8.81 -4.53
CA THR A 137 5.36 7.81 -3.50
C THR A 137 5.01 6.48 -4.15
N ARG A 138 4.13 6.47 -5.16
CA ARG A 138 3.81 5.25 -5.92
C ARG A 138 5.06 4.61 -6.50
N HIS A 139 5.92 5.41 -7.13
CA HIS A 139 7.17 4.91 -7.70
C HIS A 139 8.07 4.29 -6.63
N ALA A 140 8.26 4.95 -5.48
CA ALA A 140 9.05 4.42 -4.38
C ALA A 140 8.50 3.09 -3.86
N VAL A 141 7.17 2.97 -3.71
CA VAL A 141 6.52 1.72 -3.29
C VAL A 141 6.77 0.63 -4.33
N ALA A 142 6.59 0.94 -5.62
CA ALA A 142 6.83 0.00 -6.72
C ALA A 142 8.29 -0.49 -6.76
N GLN A 143 9.28 0.38 -6.50
CA GLN A 143 10.68 -0.04 -6.42
C GLN A 143 10.95 -0.95 -5.21
N GLY A 144 10.26 -0.73 -4.09
CA GLY A 144 10.43 -1.53 -2.87
C GLY A 144 9.66 -2.85 -2.87
N ALA A 145 8.54 -2.94 -3.60
CA ALA A 145 7.61 -4.06 -3.55
C ALA A 145 8.23 -5.45 -3.83
N PRO A 146 9.15 -5.63 -4.81
CA PRO A 146 9.82 -6.92 -5.03
C PRO A 146 10.44 -7.52 -3.77
N LYS A 147 10.97 -6.69 -2.88
CA LYS A 147 11.58 -7.13 -1.62
C LYS A 147 10.56 -7.75 -0.65
N ILE A 148 9.34 -7.23 -0.64
CA ILE A 148 8.22 -7.73 0.18
C ILE A 148 7.69 -9.02 -0.45
N PHE A 149 7.49 -9.03 -1.77
CA PHE A 149 7.08 -10.21 -2.52
C PHE A 149 8.02 -11.40 -2.29
N GLU A 150 9.34 -11.18 -2.30
CA GLU A 150 10.32 -12.20 -1.97
C GLU A 150 10.25 -12.66 -0.50
N ALA A 151 10.01 -11.73 0.43
CA ALA A 151 9.94 -12.05 1.86
C ALA A 151 8.68 -12.84 2.24
N LEU A 152 7.59 -12.68 1.48
CA LEU A 152 6.29 -13.30 1.71
C LEU A 152 5.94 -14.33 0.61
N ALA A 153 6.93 -14.81 -0.13
CA ALA A 153 6.73 -15.64 -1.34
C ALA A 153 5.96 -16.95 -1.10
N SER A 154 5.90 -17.43 0.14
CA SER A 154 5.19 -18.64 0.56
C SER A 154 3.96 -18.36 1.41
N GLU A 155 3.65 -17.10 1.67
CA GLU A 155 2.60 -16.70 2.62
C GLU A 155 1.32 -16.36 1.87
N ARG A 156 0.21 -17.04 2.19
CA ARG A 156 -1.13 -16.73 1.67
C ARG A 156 -1.78 -15.66 2.56
N VAL A 157 -1.26 -14.44 2.47
CA VAL A 157 -1.70 -13.32 3.32
C VAL A 157 -2.31 -12.20 2.50
N ALA A 158 -3.38 -11.61 3.02
CA ALA A 158 -4.13 -10.57 2.31
C ALA A 158 -3.30 -9.30 2.02
N CYS A 159 -2.34 -8.96 2.90
CA CYS A 159 -1.46 -7.80 2.67
C CYS A 159 -0.63 -7.95 1.37
N LEU A 160 -0.25 -9.18 1.01
CA LEU A 160 0.47 -9.48 -0.23
C LEU A 160 -0.41 -9.21 -1.46
N VAL A 161 -1.68 -9.64 -1.40
CA VAL A 161 -2.67 -9.41 -2.46
C VAL A 161 -2.97 -7.92 -2.63
N ALA A 162 -3.08 -7.18 -1.52
CA ALA A 162 -3.26 -5.74 -1.55
C ALA A 162 -2.10 -5.02 -2.26
N LEU A 163 -0.85 -5.42 -1.96
CA LEU A 163 0.32 -4.88 -2.63
C LEU A 163 0.37 -5.28 -4.12
N ALA A 164 -0.02 -6.51 -4.46
CA ALA A 164 -0.12 -6.96 -5.84
C ALA A 164 -1.16 -6.17 -6.65
N CYS A 165 -2.30 -5.82 -6.05
CA CYS A 165 -3.28 -4.93 -6.65
C CYS A 165 -2.73 -3.50 -6.84
N ALA A 166 -1.96 -3.01 -5.87
CA ALA A 166 -1.41 -1.66 -5.90
C ALA A 166 -0.32 -1.48 -6.96
N VAL A 167 0.58 -2.45 -7.13
CA VAL A 167 1.72 -2.39 -8.06
C VAL A 167 1.86 -3.67 -8.91
N PRO A 168 0.84 -4.01 -9.71
CA PRO A 168 0.82 -5.25 -10.51
C PRO A 168 1.99 -5.33 -11.49
N GLU A 169 2.50 -4.19 -11.96
CA GLU A 169 3.66 -4.09 -12.86
C GLU A 169 4.99 -4.54 -12.22
N ARG A 170 5.02 -4.78 -10.91
CA ARG A 170 6.19 -5.25 -10.15
C ARG A 170 6.05 -6.66 -9.61
N LEU A 171 4.96 -7.36 -9.93
CA LEU A 171 4.68 -8.68 -9.40
C LEU A 171 5.64 -9.73 -10.00
N PRO A 172 6.44 -10.43 -9.19
CA PRO A 172 7.30 -11.51 -9.68
C PRO A 172 6.49 -12.72 -10.17
N THR A 173 7.03 -13.47 -11.14
CA THR A 173 6.35 -14.65 -11.72
C THR A 173 5.96 -15.71 -10.69
N PHE A 174 6.78 -15.90 -9.64
CA PHE A 174 6.44 -16.87 -8.59
C PHE A 174 5.23 -16.43 -7.76
N VAL A 175 5.04 -15.12 -7.53
CA VAL A 175 3.85 -14.61 -6.83
C VAL A 175 2.62 -14.73 -7.71
N HIS A 176 2.75 -14.67 -9.03
CA HIS A 176 1.62 -14.91 -9.92
C HIS A 176 1.01 -16.32 -9.73
N GLY A 177 1.84 -17.35 -9.59
CA GLY A 177 1.37 -18.70 -9.28
C GLY A 177 0.63 -18.75 -7.94
N LEU A 178 1.19 -18.11 -6.91
CA LEU A 178 0.55 -17.99 -5.60
C LEU A 178 -0.82 -17.29 -5.68
N MET A 179 -0.93 -16.17 -6.41
CA MET A 179 -2.19 -15.46 -6.57
C MET A 179 -3.24 -16.32 -7.28
N GLN A 180 -2.84 -17.13 -8.26
CA GLN A 180 -3.75 -18.08 -8.93
C GLN A 180 -4.24 -19.17 -7.98
N GLU A 181 -3.37 -19.71 -7.12
CA GLU A 181 -3.81 -20.65 -6.09
C GLU A 181 -4.81 -20.00 -5.11
N MET A 182 -4.66 -18.69 -4.86
CA MET A 182 -5.51 -17.95 -3.93
C MET A 182 -6.92 -17.69 -4.49
N THR A 183 -7.16 -17.77 -5.80
CA THR A 183 -8.50 -17.55 -6.38
C THR A 183 -9.49 -18.66 -6.03
N ASP A 184 -8.98 -19.85 -5.68
CA ASP A 184 -9.79 -21.03 -5.40
C ASP A 184 -9.80 -21.40 -3.91
N LEU A 185 -9.46 -20.45 -3.01
CA LEU A 185 -9.41 -20.70 -1.57
C LEU A 185 -10.83 -20.88 -0.97
N PRO A 186 -11.16 -22.08 -0.44
CA PRO A 186 -12.47 -22.32 0.15
C PRO A 186 -12.61 -21.55 1.46
N GLY A 187 -13.71 -20.81 1.63
CA GLY A 187 -14.04 -20.09 2.86
C GLY A 187 -13.40 -18.70 2.99
N GLU A 188 -12.62 -18.25 2.02
CA GLU A 188 -11.97 -16.92 2.01
C GLU A 188 -12.41 -16.09 0.79
N GLU A 189 -13.73 -15.94 0.61
CA GLU A 189 -14.34 -15.31 -0.59
C GLU A 189 -13.74 -13.93 -0.91
N MET A 190 -13.60 -13.05 0.09
CA MET A 190 -13.01 -11.72 -0.10
C MET A 190 -11.55 -11.78 -0.54
N LEU A 191 -10.77 -12.72 -0.01
CA LEU A 191 -9.37 -12.86 -0.41
C LEU A 191 -9.25 -13.41 -1.83
N ALA A 192 -10.09 -14.39 -2.17
CA ALA A 192 -10.16 -14.97 -3.50
C ALA A 192 -10.54 -13.90 -4.56
N GLU A 193 -11.54 -13.06 -4.27
CA GLU A 193 -11.90 -11.93 -5.14
C GLU A 193 -10.77 -10.91 -5.29
N ALA A 194 -10.05 -10.59 -4.20
CA ALA A 194 -8.89 -9.71 -4.27
C ALA A 194 -7.77 -10.31 -5.13
N ALA A 195 -7.53 -11.62 -5.02
CA ALA A 195 -6.52 -12.32 -5.80
C ALA A 195 -6.87 -12.38 -7.29
N GLU A 196 -8.15 -12.60 -7.62
CA GLU A 196 -8.66 -12.56 -8.99
C GLU A 196 -8.41 -11.18 -9.62
N ILE A 197 -8.69 -10.10 -8.88
CA ILE A 197 -8.39 -8.73 -9.32
C ILE A 197 -6.90 -8.53 -9.58
N ALA A 198 -6.03 -8.99 -8.68
CA ALA A 198 -4.58 -8.89 -8.86
C ALA A 198 -4.11 -9.60 -10.13
N VAL A 199 -4.63 -10.80 -10.41
CA VAL A 199 -4.33 -11.56 -11.64
C VAL A 199 -4.85 -10.84 -12.89
N ALA A 200 -6.07 -10.29 -12.84
CA ALA A 200 -6.66 -9.55 -13.96
C ALA A 200 -5.87 -8.26 -14.29
N LEU A 201 -5.41 -7.55 -13.26
CA LEU A 201 -4.56 -6.35 -13.39
C LEU A 201 -3.22 -6.69 -14.05
N LEU A 202 -2.57 -7.79 -13.65
CA LEU A 202 -1.31 -8.24 -14.25
C LEU A 202 -1.44 -8.55 -15.74
N ARG A 203 -2.56 -9.17 -16.15
CA ARG A 203 -2.81 -9.54 -17.54
C ARG A 203 -3.19 -8.36 -18.43
N GLY A 204 -3.42 -7.17 -17.85
CA GLY A 204 -3.95 -6.02 -18.59
C GLY A 204 -5.38 -6.26 -19.09
N THR A 205 -6.13 -7.16 -18.44
CA THR A 205 -7.49 -7.55 -18.82
C THR A 205 -8.50 -7.16 -17.72
N PRO A 206 -8.70 -5.85 -17.43
CA PRO A 206 -9.70 -5.41 -16.46
C PRO A 206 -11.14 -5.70 -16.93
N GLU A 207 -11.31 -6.14 -18.18
CA GLU A 207 -12.56 -6.58 -18.80
C GLU A 207 -13.15 -7.84 -18.15
N LEU A 208 -12.35 -8.62 -17.41
CA LEU A 208 -12.81 -9.79 -16.65
C LEU A 208 -13.42 -9.44 -15.29
N LEU A 209 -13.37 -8.18 -14.88
CA LEU A 209 -14.19 -7.72 -13.76
C LEU A 209 -15.61 -7.59 -14.28
N GLY A 210 -16.39 -8.65 -14.14
CA GLY A 210 -17.84 -8.66 -14.36
C GLY A 210 -18.54 -7.65 -13.46
N LEU A 211 -18.41 -6.36 -13.81
CA LEU A 211 -19.07 -5.21 -13.20
C LEU A 211 -20.59 -5.22 -13.46
N ASP A 212 -21.07 -6.21 -14.21
CA ASP A 212 -22.49 -6.46 -14.50
C ASP A 212 -23.15 -7.46 -13.53
N VAL A 213 -22.38 -8.10 -12.64
CA VAL A 213 -22.92 -8.93 -11.54
C VAL A 213 -22.99 -8.03 -10.29
N PRO A 214 -24.07 -8.04 -9.48
CA PRO A 214 -24.15 -7.26 -8.26
C PRO A 214 -23.14 -7.81 -7.25
N ARG A 215 -21.92 -7.26 -7.29
CA ARG A 215 -20.86 -7.52 -6.34
C ARG A 215 -21.17 -6.78 -5.03
N PRO A 216 -20.63 -7.24 -3.88
CA PRO A 216 -20.76 -6.53 -2.60
C PRO A 216 -20.42 -5.04 -2.74
N LYS A 217 -21.06 -4.19 -1.94
CA LYS A 217 -20.95 -2.71 -1.96
C LYS A 217 -19.53 -2.25 -1.59
N VAL A 218 -18.57 -2.35 -2.51
CA VAL A 218 -17.13 -2.28 -2.18
C VAL A 218 -16.46 -1.04 -2.75
N LEU A 219 -17.08 -0.34 -3.69
CA LEU A 219 -16.91 1.11 -3.71
C LEU A 219 -17.80 1.63 -2.59
N GLY A 220 -17.27 2.41 -1.65
CA GLY A 220 -18.12 3.07 -0.66
C GLY A 220 -19.25 3.73 -1.42
N GLU A 221 -20.50 3.38 -1.11
CA GLU A 221 -21.66 3.99 -1.77
C GLU A 221 -21.46 5.51 -1.72
N GLY A 222 -21.32 6.14 -2.89
CA GLY A 222 -21.04 7.58 -3.01
C GLY A 222 -19.60 7.98 -3.36
N LEU A 223 -18.65 7.05 -3.51
CA LEU A 223 -17.36 7.37 -4.16
C LEU A 223 -17.62 7.59 -5.65
N VAL A 224 -17.89 8.85 -6.00
CA VAL A 224 -17.97 9.31 -7.38
C VAL A 224 -16.63 9.01 -8.04
N ARG A 225 -16.61 7.99 -8.91
CA ARG A 225 -15.47 7.71 -9.79
C ARG A 225 -15.12 9.02 -10.50
N PRO A 226 -13.90 9.56 -10.32
CA PRO A 226 -13.47 10.72 -11.08
C PRO A 226 -13.70 10.50 -12.57
N ALA A 227 -14.12 11.56 -13.26
CA ALA A 227 -14.37 11.50 -14.69
C ALA A 227 -13.15 10.91 -15.42
N HIS A 228 -13.41 9.95 -16.30
CA HIS A 228 -12.41 9.26 -17.11
C HIS A 228 -11.32 8.49 -16.36
N GLN A 229 -11.46 8.24 -15.05
CA GLN A 229 -10.54 7.36 -14.33
C GLN A 229 -10.47 5.98 -15.04
N PRO A 230 -9.29 5.39 -15.30
CA PRO A 230 -9.16 4.07 -15.91
C PRO A 230 -9.79 2.96 -15.06
N ARG A 231 -10.25 1.87 -15.71
CA ARG A 231 -10.92 0.75 -15.01
C ARG A 231 -9.95 0.02 -14.08
N GLU A 232 -8.68 -0.04 -14.47
CA GLU A 232 -7.56 -0.63 -13.75
C GLU A 232 -7.33 0.06 -12.40
N VAL A 233 -7.49 1.39 -12.33
CA VAL A 233 -7.34 2.10 -11.05
C VAL A 233 -8.51 1.77 -10.11
N ALA A 234 -9.74 1.69 -10.63
CA ALA A 234 -10.90 1.29 -9.84
C ALA A 234 -10.80 -0.17 -9.36
N ALA A 235 -10.33 -1.06 -10.24
CA ALA A 235 -10.02 -2.44 -9.94
C ALA A 235 -8.99 -2.57 -8.81
N ALA A 236 -7.86 -1.86 -8.91
CA ALA A 236 -6.81 -1.89 -7.91
C ALA A 236 -7.30 -1.41 -6.52
N LEU A 237 -8.12 -0.36 -6.47
CA LEU A 237 -8.75 0.12 -5.24
C LEU A 237 -9.71 -0.92 -4.64
N MET A 238 -10.48 -1.61 -5.49
CA MET A 238 -11.40 -2.67 -5.08
C MET A 238 -10.66 -3.89 -4.53
N GLY A 239 -9.63 -4.37 -5.23
CA GLY A 239 -8.81 -5.50 -4.77
C GLY A 239 -8.07 -5.20 -3.48
N TYR A 240 -7.54 -3.98 -3.33
CA TYR A 240 -7.01 -3.48 -2.07
C TYR A 240 -8.04 -3.58 -0.93
N ARG A 241 -9.27 -3.11 -1.16
CA ARG A 241 -10.31 -3.10 -0.13
C ARG A 241 -10.78 -4.51 0.23
N PHE A 242 -10.93 -5.40 -0.74
CA PHE A 242 -11.28 -6.80 -0.47
C PHE A 242 -10.21 -7.51 0.37
N ALA A 243 -8.94 -7.32 0.04
CA ALA A 243 -7.85 -7.83 0.86
C ALA A 243 -7.87 -7.25 2.29
N LEU A 244 -8.15 -5.95 2.43
CA LEU A 244 -8.25 -5.30 3.74
C LEU A 244 -9.40 -5.87 4.59
N ILE A 245 -10.60 -6.02 3.99
CA ILE A 245 -11.78 -6.59 4.63
C ILE A 245 -11.52 -8.05 5.03
N SER A 246 -10.84 -8.81 4.17
CA SER A 246 -10.47 -10.18 4.50
C SER A 246 -9.55 -10.28 5.71
N ALA A 247 -8.65 -9.31 5.93
CA ALA A 247 -7.70 -9.33 7.05
C ALA A 247 -8.27 -8.76 8.36
N TYR A 248 -9.07 -7.70 8.29
CA TYR A 248 -9.47 -6.91 9.46
C TYR A 248 -10.97 -6.63 9.56
N GLY A 249 -11.78 -7.15 8.64
CA GLY A 249 -13.20 -6.81 8.53
C GLY A 249 -13.44 -5.37 8.07
N ASP A 250 -14.67 -4.88 8.25
CA ASP A 250 -15.10 -3.56 7.77
C ASP A 250 -14.49 -2.37 8.53
N GLU A 251 -13.96 -2.60 9.73
CA GLU A 251 -13.32 -1.55 10.54
C GLU A 251 -11.97 -1.09 9.96
N GLY A 252 -11.35 -1.90 9.08
CA GLY A 252 -10.09 -1.58 8.41
C GLY A 252 -8.84 -1.83 9.28
N ALA A 253 -7.66 -1.50 8.74
CA ALA A 253 -6.38 -1.79 9.39
C ALA A 253 -5.87 -0.70 10.36
N TRP A 254 -6.49 0.49 10.38
CA TRP A 254 -5.98 1.70 11.04
C TRP A 254 -7.04 2.50 11.78
#